data_AF-A0A9D8G2C6-F1
#
_entry.id   AF-A0A9D8G2C6-F1
#
_cell.length_a   1.000
_cell.length_b   1.000
_cell.length_c   1.000
_cell.angle_alpha   90.00
_cell.angle_beta   90.00
_cell.angle_gamma   90.00
#
_symmetry.space_group_name_H-M   'P 1'
#
loop_
_entity.id
_entity.type
_entity.pdbx_description
1 polymer ?
#
loop_
_entity_poly.entity_id
_entity_poly.type
_entity_poly.pdbx_seq_one_letter_code
_entity_poly.pdbx_strand_id
1 'polypeptide(L)'
;VDPLSITTASLPDGTVGAAYSQTLQASGGTTPYVWGISSGALPDGFTIDVSTGVISGTPTAEGTFSFTVEVKDSSNPKLSASKSLSIVIVAPPAP
;
A
#
# COMPACT_ATOMS: atom_id res chain seq x y z
N VAL A 1 4.29 -24.28 5.36
CA VAL A 1 3.83 -22.88 5.39
C VAL A 1 4.19 -22.28 4.04
N ASP A 2 3.20 -21.80 3.30
CA ASP A 2 3.49 -21.09 2.05
C ASP A 2 4.24 -19.80 2.37
N PRO A 3 5.25 -19.42 1.57
CA PRO A 3 6.02 -18.21 1.81
C PRO A 3 5.08 -16.99 1.72
N LEU A 4 5.16 -16.11 2.71
CA LEU A 4 4.43 -14.84 2.68
C LEU A 4 4.94 -14.00 1.52
N SER A 5 4.05 -13.54 0.65
CA SER A 5 4.39 -12.69 -0.49
C SER A 5 3.27 -11.72 -0.82
N ILE A 6 3.64 -10.49 -1.18
CA ILE A 6 2.68 -9.45 -1.60
C ILE A 6 2.39 -9.66 -3.09
N THR A 7 1.16 -10.09 -3.40
CA THR A 7 0.67 -10.31 -4.77
C THR A 7 0.37 -8.99 -5.49
N THR A 8 0.15 -7.91 -4.73
CA THR A 8 0.04 -6.56 -5.30
C THR A 8 1.32 -6.21 -6.07
N ALA A 9 1.18 -5.98 -7.37
CA ALA A 9 2.28 -5.65 -8.26
C ALA A 9 2.43 -4.14 -8.45
N SER A 10 1.31 -3.45 -8.66
CA SER A 10 1.23 -2.01 -8.85
C SER A 10 -0.05 -1.47 -8.22
N LEU A 11 -0.07 -0.16 -8.03
CA LEU A 11 -1.23 0.58 -7.55
C LEU A 11 -1.73 1.47 -8.69
N PRO A 12 -3.05 1.64 -8.86
CA PRO A 12 -3.60 2.56 -9.84
C PRO A 12 -3.18 4.01 -9.57
N ASP A 13 -3.27 4.82 -10.62
CA ASP A 13 -2.99 6.25 -10.53
C ASP A 13 -4.10 6.95 -9.73
N GLY A 14 -3.71 7.93 -8.92
CA GLY A 14 -4.65 8.80 -8.21
C GLY A 14 -4.81 10.15 -8.90
N THR A 15 -5.86 10.88 -8.55
CA THR A 15 -6.09 12.24 -9.04
C THR A 15 -6.13 13.20 -7.85
N VAL A 16 -5.43 14.34 -7.94
CA VAL A 16 -5.45 15.35 -6.88
C VAL A 16 -6.90 15.75 -6.55
N GLY A 17 -7.26 15.70 -5.26
CA GLY A 17 -8.60 16.00 -4.78
C GLY A 17 -9.64 14.87 -4.95
N ALA A 18 -9.29 13.74 -5.57
CA ALA A 18 -10.16 12.58 -5.68
C ALA A 18 -9.88 11.57 -4.55
N ALA A 19 -10.94 10.99 -3.99
CA ALA A 19 -10.79 9.92 -3.00
C ALA A 19 -10.15 8.69 -3.67
N TYR A 20 -9.05 8.23 -3.09
CA TYR A 20 -8.34 7.04 -3.53
C TYR A 20 -8.47 5.95 -2.47
N SER A 21 -8.75 4.72 -2.88
CA SER A 21 -8.84 3.56 -2.00
C SER A 21 -8.35 2.32 -2.74
N GLN A 22 -7.29 1.69 -2.23
CA GLN A 22 -6.71 0.51 -2.81
C GLN A 22 -6.33 -0.51 -1.73
N THR A 23 -6.80 -1.74 -1.89
CA THR A 23 -6.49 -2.84 -0.98
C THR A 23 -5.24 -3.58 -1.43
N LEU A 24 -4.25 -3.70 -0.54
CA LEU A 24 -3.11 -4.57 -0.76
C LEU A 24 -3.50 -6.03 -0.54
N GLN A 25 -3.07 -6.88 -1.47
CA GLN A 25 -3.19 -8.33 -1.36
C GLN A 25 -1.84 -8.98 -1.10
N ALA A 26 -1.86 -9.95 -0.19
CA ALA A 26 -0.78 -10.88 0.10
C ALA A 26 -1.29 -12.32 0.04
N SER A 27 -0.39 -13.26 -0.22
CA SER A 27 -0.65 -14.69 -0.24
C SER A 27 0.39 -15.42 0.60
N GLY A 28 0.03 -16.60 1.12
CA GLY A 28 0.86 -17.38 2.04
C GLY A 28 0.84 -16.87 3.49
N GLY A 29 1.69 -17.45 4.36
CA GLY A 29 1.73 -17.10 5.78
C GLY A 29 0.46 -17.46 6.57
N THR A 30 0.35 -16.94 7.79
CA THR A 30 -0.73 -17.19 8.75
C THR A 30 -1.38 -15.87 9.18
N THR A 31 -2.68 -15.74 8.93
CA THR A 31 -3.46 -14.59 9.40
C THR A 31 -3.55 -14.56 10.94
N PRO A 32 -3.59 -13.39 11.57
CA PRO A 32 -3.76 -12.06 10.99
C PRO A 32 -2.49 -11.48 10.35
N TYR A 33 -2.67 -10.76 9.24
CA TYR A 33 -1.60 -9.99 8.61
C TYR A 33 -1.54 -8.59 9.18
N VAL A 34 -0.32 -8.10 9.39
CA VAL A 34 -0.03 -6.74 9.83
C VAL A 34 0.71 -6.03 8.72
N TRP A 35 0.05 -5.06 8.10
CA TRP A 35 0.58 -4.22 7.04
C TRP A 35 1.22 -2.96 7.62
N GLY A 36 2.19 -2.41 6.90
CA GLY A 36 2.80 -1.13 7.24
C GLY A 36 3.67 -0.60 6.11
N ILE A 37 4.14 0.63 6.24
CA ILE A 37 5.15 1.23 5.36
C ILE A 37 6.50 1.04 6.03
N SER A 38 7.38 0.27 5.40
CA SER A 38 8.75 0.07 5.91
C SER A 38 9.72 1.14 5.40
N SER A 39 9.47 1.73 4.23
CA SER A 39 10.32 2.77 3.65
C SER A 39 9.55 3.68 2.69
N GLY A 40 10.04 4.90 2.50
CA GLY A 40 9.36 5.95 1.74
C GLY A 40 8.25 6.64 2.55
N ALA A 41 7.54 7.53 1.87
CA ALA A 41 6.41 8.25 2.44
C ALA A 41 5.19 8.08 1.52
N LEU A 42 4.03 7.89 2.14
CA LEU A 42 2.77 8.04 1.44
C LEU A 42 2.56 9.52 1.09
N PRO A 43 1.83 9.84 -0.01
CA PRO A 43 1.44 11.20 -0.30
C PRO A 43 0.70 11.83 0.89
N ASP A 44 0.78 13.14 1.06
CA ASP A 44 -0.02 13.82 2.08
C ASP A 44 -1.51 13.53 1.87
N GLY A 45 -2.18 13.15 2.96
CA GLY A 45 -3.59 12.74 2.95
C GLY A 45 -3.83 11.24 2.68
N PHE A 46 -2.78 10.44 2.51
CA PHE A 46 -2.88 8.97 2.47
C PHE A 46 -2.60 8.31 3.82
N THR A 47 -3.30 7.22 4.09
CA THR A 47 -3.11 6.38 5.28
C THR A 47 -3.25 4.92 4.88
N ILE A 48 -2.45 4.04 5.51
CA ILE A 48 -2.58 2.59 5.37
C ILE A 48 -3.24 2.02 6.62
N ASP A 49 -4.25 1.20 6.40
CA ASP A 49 -4.92 0.44 7.45
C ASP A 49 -4.11 -0.84 7.71
N VAL A 50 -3.43 -0.89 8.86
CA VAL A 50 -2.46 -1.95 9.19
C VAL A 50 -3.09 -3.33 9.32
N SER A 51 -4.41 -3.42 9.54
CA SER A 51 -5.11 -4.69 9.74
C SER A 51 -5.66 -5.25 8.43
N THR A 52 -6.08 -4.38 7.51
CA THR A 52 -6.70 -4.76 6.24
C THR A 52 -5.78 -4.59 5.03
N GLY A 53 -4.69 -3.83 5.18
CA GLY A 53 -3.82 -3.45 4.07
C GLY A 53 -4.48 -2.44 3.11
N VAL A 54 -5.56 -1.77 3.52
CA VAL A 54 -6.23 -0.76 2.69
C VAL A 54 -5.46 0.55 2.76
N ILE A 55 -4.99 1.01 1.62
CA ILE A 55 -4.43 2.34 1.43
C ILE A 55 -5.56 3.25 0.99
N SER A 56 -5.94 4.21 1.82
CA SER A 56 -6.99 5.17 1.52
C SER A 56 -6.56 6.59 1.83
N GLY A 57 -7.03 7.54 1.03
CA GLY A 57 -6.67 8.93 1.21
C GLY A 57 -7.23 9.86 0.16
N THR A 58 -6.92 11.14 0.30
CA THR A 58 -7.15 12.14 -0.75
C THR A 58 -5.83 12.85 -1.01
N PRO A 59 -5.21 12.65 -2.19
CA PRO A 59 -3.94 13.30 -2.51
C PRO A 59 -4.16 14.80 -2.72
N THR A 60 -3.28 15.60 -2.13
CA THR A 60 -3.28 17.07 -2.29
C THR A 60 -2.18 17.58 -3.23
N ALA A 61 -1.19 16.73 -3.52
CA ALA A 61 -0.06 17.05 -4.38
C ALA A 61 0.03 16.07 -5.55
N GLU A 62 0.24 16.61 -6.75
CA GLU A 62 0.58 15.82 -7.93
C GLU A 62 2.04 15.36 -7.86
N GLY A 63 2.34 14.19 -8.42
CA GLY A 63 3.68 13.61 -8.39
C GLY A 63 3.68 12.09 -8.32
N THR A 64 4.86 11.50 -8.47
CA THR A 64 5.05 10.06 -8.29
C THR A 64 5.59 9.79 -6.88
N PHE A 65 4.84 9.03 -6.10
CA PHE A 65 5.18 8.68 -4.72
C PHE A 65 5.53 7.19 -4.65
N SER A 66 6.82 6.90 -4.46
CA SER A 66 7.33 5.53 -4.28
C SER A 66 7.51 5.20 -2.81
N PHE A 67 6.92 4.09 -2.37
CA PHE A 67 7.01 3.60 -0.99
C PHE A 67 7.12 2.08 -0.96
N THR A 68 7.68 1.56 0.11
CA THR A 68 7.81 0.12 0.34
C THR A 68 6.83 -0.30 1.41
N VAL A 69 5.85 -1.11 1.00
CA VAL A 69 4.93 -1.76 1.93
C VAL A 69 5.60 -3.01 2.50
N GLU A 70 5.33 -3.29 3.76
CA GLU A 70 5.73 -4.52 4.45
C GLU A 70 4.47 -5.17 5.02
N VAL A 71 4.37 -6.49 4.87
CA VAL A 71 3.38 -7.32 5.53
C VAL A 71 4.09 -8.32 6.42
N LYS A 72 3.63 -8.43 7.66
CA LYS A 72 4.08 -9.39 8.66
C LYS A 72 2.93 -10.32 8.99
N ASP A 73 3.18 -11.62 9.04
CA ASP A 73 2.16 -12.58 9.45
C ASP A 73 2.33 -13.00 10.93
N SER A 74 1.40 -13.81 11.41
CA SER A 74 1.36 -14.28 12.80
C SER A 74 1.93 -15.69 13.00
N SER A 75 2.62 -16.29 12.01
CA SER A 75 3.24 -17.60 12.16
C SER A 75 4.42 -17.61 13.14
N ASN A 76 4.88 -18.80 13.50
CA ASN A 76 6.09 -19.00 14.29
C ASN A 76 7.03 -19.99 13.58
N PRO A 77 8.17 -19.55 12.99
CA PRO A 77 8.69 -18.18 12.96
C PRO A 77 7.80 -17.22 12.15
N LYS A 78 7.80 -15.93 12.49
CA LYS A 78 7.07 -14.90 11.74
C LYS A 78 7.73 -14.69 10.39
N LEU A 79 6.92 -14.66 9.34
CA LEU A 79 7.31 -14.28 8.00
C LEU A 79 7.03 -12.78 7.81
N SER A 80 7.94 -12.14 7.07
CA SER A 80 7.81 -10.76 6.64
C SER A 80 8.03 -10.72 5.14
N ALA A 81 7.19 -9.97 4.43
CA ALA A 81 7.36 -9.71 3.01
C ALA A 81 7.28 -8.21 2.75
N SER A 82 8.19 -7.69 1.93
CA SER A 82 8.21 -6.29 1.54
C SER A 82 8.09 -6.16 0.03
N LYS A 83 7.43 -5.08 -0.42
CA LYS A 83 7.21 -4.78 -1.82
C LYS A 83 7.26 -3.29 -2.05
N SER A 84 8.09 -2.86 -2.99
CA SER A 84 8.11 -1.48 -3.47
C SER A 84 6.93 -1.26 -4.40
N LEU A 85 6.10 -0.27 -4.07
CA LEU A 85 4.96 0.19 -4.86
C LEU A 85 5.12 1.69 -5.13
N SER A 86 4.47 2.15 -6.18
CA SER A 86 4.42 3.56 -6.53
C SER A 86 3.00 3.96 -6.87
N ILE A 87 2.60 5.14 -6.44
CA ILE A 87 1.35 5.77 -6.84
C ILE A 87 1.69 7.03 -7.61
N VAL A 88 1.13 7.15 -8.82
CA VAL A 88 1.23 8.37 -9.62
C VAL A 88 -0.02 9.19 -9.35
N ILE A 89 0.15 10.40 -8.83
CA ILE A 89 -0.94 11.36 -8.68
C ILE A 89 -0.87 12.36 -9.82
N VAL A 90 -1.94 12.42 -10.63
CA VAL A 90 -2.10 13.40 -11.71
C VAL A 90 -3.00 14.55 -11.27
N ALA A 91 -2.78 15.75 -11.80
CA ALA A 91 -3.72 16.84 -11.64
C ALA A 91 -5.10 16.46 -12.22
N PRO A 92 -6.21 16.92 -11.61
CA PRO A 92 -7.53 16.75 -12.17
C PRO A 92 -7.62 17.44 -13.54
N PRO A 93 -8.30 16.81 -14.52
CA PRO A 93 -8.52 17.43 -15.82
C PRO A 93 -9.25 18.76 -15.64
N ALA A 94 -8.74 19.81 -16.30
CA ALA A 94 -9.38 21.13 -16.26
C ALA A 94 -10.80 21.06 -16.85
N PRO A 95 -11.80 21.70 -16.22
CA PRO A 95 -13.18 21.73 -16.70
C PRO A 95 -13.38 22.56 -17.97
#